data_AF-D3ILX2-F1
#
_entry.id   AF-D3ILX2-F1
#
_cell.length_a   1.000
_cell.length_b   1.000
_cell.length_c   1.000
_cell.angle_alpha   90.00
_cell.angle_beta   90.00
_cell.angle_gamma   90.00
#
_symmetry.space_group_name_H-M   'P 1'
#
loop_
_entity.id
_entity.type
_entity.pdbx_description
1 polymer ?
#
loop_
_entity_poly.entity_id
_entity_poly.type
_entity_poly.pdbx_seq_one_letter_code
_entity_poly.pdbx_strand_id
1 'polypeptide(L)'
;MKSKETLPYDKRIDIKTVKYNLIESKLLKGASAFICDGGNKLRYLPLPNKGDVSLILVPMDCGDFDYRFYLLTIKNNTIISDLYVEGIWYEPGGPELEEVTSFKIDKNFSVKVKTTSLGSPQKVRNYIIRDDGKIIKK
;
A
#
# COMPACT_ATOMS: atom_id res chain seq x y z
N MET A 1 10.39 5.94 -10.32
CA MET A 1 10.70 4.58 -9.82
C MET A 1 10.32 3.58 -10.92
N LYS A 2 11.13 2.53 -11.18
CA LYS A 2 10.81 1.53 -12.23
C LYS A 2 10.28 0.25 -11.59
N SER A 3 9.12 -0.23 -12.07
CA SER A 3 8.53 -1.50 -11.64
C SER A 3 8.82 -2.62 -12.64
N LYS A 4 8.88 -3.86 -12.15
CA LYS A 4 8.87 -5.08 -12.96
C LYS A 4 7.49 -5.75 -12.99
N GLU A 5 6.52 -5.19 -12.26
CA GLU A 5 5.16 -5.68 -12.21
C GLU A 5 4.37 -5.29 -13.46
N THR A 6 3.23 -5.94 -13.67
CA THR A 6 2.27 -5.58 -14.73
C THR A 6 0.88 -5.43 -14.14
N LEU A 7 -0.01 -4.71 -14.85
CA LEU A 7 -1.42 -4.61 -14.50
C LEU A 7 -2.25 -5.62 -15.31
N PRO A 8 -3.27 -6.27 -14.71
CA PRO A 8 -3.74 -6.06 -13.35
C PRO A 8 -2.76 -6.62 -12.29
N TYR A 9 -2.58 -5.88 -11.21
CA TYR A 9 -1.86 -6.36 -10.04
C TYR A 9 -2.86 -7.07 -9.12
N ASP A 10 -2.67 -8.37 -8.94
CA ASP A 10 -3.55 -9.25 -8.19
C ASP A 10 -2.73 -10.37 -7.54
N LYS A 11 -1.81 -9.97 -6.67
CA LYS A 11 -0.99 -10.91 -5.92
C LYS A 11 -0.79 -10.40 -4.50
N ARG A 12 -0.63 -11.34 -3.58
CA ARG A 12 -0.30 -11.08 -2.19
C ARG A 12 1.22 -10.98 -2.03
N ILE A 13 1.67 -10.11 -1.14
CA ILE A 13 3.08 -9.93 -0.84
C ILE A 13 3.50 -11.00 0.18
N ASP A 14 4.52 -11.79 -0.16
CA ASP A 14 5.17 -12.68 0.79
C ASP A 14 6.28 -11.92 1.53
N ILE A 15 5.98 -11.47 2.75
CA ILE A 15 6.90 -10.69 3.58
C ILE A 15 8.20 -11.43 3.95
N LYS A 16 8.21 -12.77 3.89
CA LYS A 16 9.38 -13.56 4.25
C LYS A 16 10.44 -13.53 3.15
N THR A 17 10.03 -13.31 1.90
CA THR A 17 10.90 -13.44 0.72
C THR A 17 11.04 -12.15 -0.09
N VAL A 18 10.15 -11.18 0.14
CA VAL A 18 10.14 -9.91 -0.59
C VAL A 18 11.42 -9.10 -0.38
N LYS A 19 11.92 -8.50 -1.47
CA LYS A 19 13.05 -7.56 -1.45
C LYS A 19 12.55 -6.15 -1.70
N TYR A 20 12.78 -5.27 -0.73
CA TYR A 20 12.39 -3.87 -0.81
C TYR A 20 13.43 -3.03 -1.53
N ASN A 21 12.96 -2.03 -2.27
CA ASN A 21 13.79 -0.91 -2.70
C ASN A 21 13.85 0.11 -1.57
N LEU A 22 14.88 0.97 -1.61
CA LEU A 22 15.09 2.04 -0.64
C LEU A 22 15.14 3.38 -1.34
N ILE A 23 14.53 4.40 -0.74
CA ILE A 23 14.67 5.81 -1.14
C ILE A 23 14.95 6.66 0.09
N GLU A 24 15.94 7.55 -0.01
CA GLU A 24 16.24 8.52 1.05
C GLU A 24 15.02 9.42 1.29
N SER A 25 14.56 9.54 2.54
CA SER A 25 13.35 10.25 2.92
C SER A 25 13.38 11.72 2.50
N LYS A 26 14.55 12.35 2.57
CA LYS A 26 14.78 13.74 2.14
C LYS A 26 14.52 13.99 0.64
N LEU A 27 14.52 12.94 -0.18
CA LEU A 27 14.26 13.03 -1.63
C LEU A 27 12.78 12.91 -1.99
N LEU A 28 11.92 12.60 -1.00
CA LEU A 28 10.49 12.37 -1.18
C LEU A 28 9.69 13.12 -0.12
N LYS A 29 9.06 14.23 -0.51
CA LYS A 29 8.24 15.04 0.40
C LYS A 29 7.05 14.21 0.91
N GLY A 30 6.91 14.18 2.24
CA GLY A 30 5.89 13.40 2.96
C GLY A 30 6.34 12.01 3.41
N ALA A 31 7.52 11.53 2.99
CA ALA A 31 7.98 10.16 3.29
C ALA A 31 8.14 9.88 4.79
N SER A 32 8.40 10.90 5.60
CA SER A 32 8.56 10.76 7.06
C SER A 32 7.34 10.18 7.77
N ALA A 33 6.13 10.33 7.21
CA ALA A 33 4.91 9.76 7.77
C ALA A 33 4.83 8.22 7.61
N PHE A 34 5.71 7.64 6.79
CA PHE A 34 5.68 6.23 6.41
C PHE A 34 6.99 5.50 6.73
N ILE A 35 7.81 6.05 7.63
CA ILE A 35 9.06 5.44 8.07
C ILE A 35 8.91 5.05 9.54
N CYS A 36 9.05 3.75 9.80
CA CYS A 36 9.16 3.22 11.16
C CYS A 36 10.59 3.41 11.72
N ASP A 37 10.70 3.46 13.05
CA ASP A 37 11.96 3.33 13.81
C ASP A 37 13.02 4.43 13.61
N GLY A 38 12.60 5.65 13.24
CA GLY A 38 13.50 6.80 13.16
C GLY A 38 14.53 6.72 12.05
N GLY A 39 14.36 5.80 11.10
CA GLY A 39 15.22 5.68 9.92
C GLY A 39 15.12 6.88 8.97
N ASN A 40 16.05 6.95 8.02
CA ASN A 40 16.08 7.99 6.99
C ASN A 40 15.78 7.46 5.58
N LYS A 41 15.37 6.19 5.45
CA LYS A 41 15.04 5.57 4.17
C LYS A 41 13.66 4.93 4.22
N LEU A 42 12.88 5.19 3.18
CA LEU A 42 11.59 4.55 2.95
C LEU A 42 11.80 3.23 2.19
N ARG A 43 11.30 2.13 2.75
CA ARG A 43 11.20 0.83 2.06
C ARG A 43 10.00 0.84 1.14
N TYR A 44 10.13 0.31 -0.07
CA TYR A 44 9.01 0.24 -1.00
C TYR A 44 9.11 -0.85 -2.06
N LEU A 45 7.95 -1.22 -2.61
CA LEU A 45 7.80 -2.03 -3.81
C LEU A 45 7.21 -1.15 -4.93
N PRO A 46 7.87 -1.02 -6.08
CA PRO A 46 7.33 -0.23 -7.19
C PRO A 46 6.21 -0.99 -7.90
N LEU A 47 5.11 -0.29 -8.18
CA LEU A 47 4.04 -0.76 -9.05
C LEU A 47 4.09 -0.03 -10.41
N PRO A 48 3.36 -0.50 -11.44
CA PRO A 48 3.30 0.20 -12.71
C PRO A 48 2.78 1.62 -12.54
N ASN A 49 3.43 2.58 -13.20
CA ASN A 49 3.07 4.00 -13.10
C ASN A 49 1.83 4.33 -13.92
N LYS A 50 1.06 5.32 -13.45
CA LYS A 50 -0.02 5.94 -14.22
C LYS A 50 0.49 7.25 -14.83
N GLY A 51 0.98 7.20 -16.07
CA GLY A 51 1.61 8.37 -16.69
C GLY A 51 2.80 8.86 -15.86
N ASP A 52 2.73 10.09 -15.36
CA ASP A 52 3.75 10.70 -14.50
C ASP A 52 3.55 10.42 -12.99
N VAL A 53 2.47 9.74 -12.61
CA VAL A 53 2.22 9.33 -11.23
C VAL A 53 2.90 7.98 -10.96
N SER A 54 3.87 7.97 -10.05
CA SER A 54 4.49 6.74 -9.55
C SER A 54 3.63 6.10 -8.46
N LEU A 55 3.48 4.79 -8.50
CA LEU A 55 2.76 4.01 -7.49
C LEU A 55 3.75 3.13 -6.75
N ILE A 56 3.69 3.12 -5.42
CA ILE A 56 4.52 2.25 -4.59
C ILE A 56 3.71 1.63 -3.46
N LEU A 57 4.08 0.42 -3.05
CA LEU A 57 3.62 -0.18 -1.80
C LEU A 57 4.69 0.02 -0.74
N VAL A 58 4.30 0.53 0.42
CA VAL A 58 5.19 0.74 1.56
C VAL A 58 4.76 -0.16 2.70
N PRO A 59 5.66 -0.99 3.25
CA PRO A 59 5.39 -1.72 4.47
C PRO A 59 5.30 -0.72 5.65
N MET A 60 4.25 -0.85 6.44
CA MET A 60 4.05 -0.15 7.71
C MET A 60 4.10 -1.16 8.85
N ASP A 61 5.29 -1.73 9.04
CA ASP A 61 5.64 -2.74 10.03
C ASP A 61 6.11 -2.11 11.36
N CYS A 62 5.46 -1.01 11.78
CA CYS A 62 5.76 -0.34 13.04
C CYS A 62 5.03 -1.06 14.20
N GLY A 63 5.73 -1.36 15.30
CA GLY A 63 5.14 -1.96 16.50
C GLY A 63 4.75 -3.44 16.31
N ASP A 64 3.67 -3.89 16.96
CA ASP A 64 3.24 -5.31 16.96
C ASP A 64 2.56 -5.77 15.65
N PHE A 65 2.71 -5.02 14.55
CA PHE A 65 2.02 -5.27 13.28
C PHE A 65 3.01 -5.68 12.18
N ASP A 66 3.38 -6.95 12.12
CA ASP A 66 4.38 -7.46 11.16
C ASP A 66 3.96 -7.40 9.68
N TYR A 67 2.68 -7.14 9.37
CA TYR A 67 2.16 -7.21 8.00
C TYR A 67 1.08 -6.18 7.67
N ARG A 68 1.50 -5.00 7.21
CA ARG A 68 0.63 -3.95 6.66
C ARG A 68 1.30 -3.22 5.52
N PHE A 69 0.54 -2.92 4.47
CA PHE A 69 0.99 -2.20 3.29
C PHE A 69 0.04 -1.06 2.94
N TYR A 70 0.65 0.09 2.67
CA TYR A 70 -0.02 1.25 2.12
C TYR A 70 0.38 1.43 0.65
N LEU A 71 -0.61 1.70 -0.20
CA LEU A 71 -0.42 2.17 -1.56
C LEU A 71 -0.21 3.68 -1.51
N LEU A 72 0.96 4.15 -1.93
CA LEU A 72 1.27 5.56 -2.07
C LEU A 72 1.30 5.95 -3.55
N THR A 73 0.82 7.16 -3.83
CA THR A 73 0.93 7.82 -5.13
C THR A 73 1.91 8.98 -5.01
N ILE A 74 2.80 9.12 -5.98
CA ILE A 74 3.87 10.12 -5.97
C ILE A 74 3.87 10.87 -7.29
N LYS A 75 3.87 12.20 -7.21
CA LYS A 75 4.01 13.10 -8.36
C LYS A 75 4.95 14.24 -7.96
N ASN A 76 5.89 14.59 -8.84
CA ASN A 76 6.90 15.64 -8.57
C ASN A 76 7.61 15.47 -7.22
N ASN A 77 8.11 14.27 -6.93
CA ASN A 77 8.81 13.92 -5.69
C ASN A 77 8.00 14.21 -4.40
N THR A 78 6.68 14.25 -4.50
CA THR A 78 5.76 14.49 -3.38
C THR A 78 4.73 13.36 -3.32
N ILE A 79 4.52 12.81 -2.12
CA ILE A 79 3.41 11.87 -1.86
C ILE A 79 2.10 12.66 -1.95
N ILE A 80 1.21 12.24 -2.85
CA ILE A 80 -0.06 12.92 -3.12
C ILE A 80 -1.22 12.30 -2.32
N SER A 81 -1.21 10.98 -2.19
CA SER A 81 -2.24 10.23 -1.48
C SER A 81 -1.71 8.87 -1.06
N ASP A 82 -2.29 8.35 0.01
CA ASP A 82 -2.04 7.04 0.58
C ASP A 82 -3.36 6.26 0.74
N LEU A 83 -3.27 4.93 0.77
CA LEU A 83 -4.39 4.04 1.02
C LEU A 83 -3.90 2.75 1.68
N TYR A 84 -4.50 2.35 2.81
CA TYR A 84 -4.29 1.01 3.36
C TYR A 84 -4.90 -0.03 2.42
N VAL A 85 -4.09 -0.97 1.93
CA VAL A 85 -4.48 -1.89 0.85
C VAL A 85 -4.25 -3.37 1.15
N GLU A 86 -3.33 -3.71 2.03
CA GLU A 86 -3.03 -5.11 2.35
C GLU A 86 -2.50 -5.23 3.77
N GLY A 87 -2.90 -6.28 4.48
CA GLY A 87 -2.38 -6.55 5.81
C GLY A 87 -3.27 -7.46 6.61
N ILE A 88 -2.78 -7.82 7.78
CA ILE A 88 -3.54 -8.52 8.82
C ILE A 88 -3.63 -7.60 10.03
N TRP A 89 -4.80 -7.59 10.68
CA TRP A 89 -5.01 -6.92 11.95
C TRP A 89 -5.71 -7.85 12.94
N TYR A 90 -5.32 -7.75 14.21
CA TYR A 90 -5.92 -8.44 15.35
C TYR A 90 -6.43 -7.38 16.33
N GLU A 91 -7.68 -7.51 16.76
CA GLU A 91 -8.18 -6.78 17.93
C GLU A 91 -7.63 -7.41 19.23
N PRO A 92 -7.51 -6.64 20.34
CA PRO A 92 -7.26 -7.20 21.66
C PRO A 92 -8.40 -8.17 22.00
N GLY A 93 -8.10 -9.46 22.13
CA GLY A 93 -9.11 -10.51 22.31
C GLY A 93 -8.77 -11.84 21.63
N GLY A 94 -7.78 -11.85 20.73
CA GLY A 94 -7.20 -13.06 20.17
C GLY A 94 -7.42 -13.22 18.65
N PRO A 95 -6.92 -14.31 18.06
CA PRO A 95 -6.91 -14.54 16.61
C PRO A 95 -8.31 -14.71 16.01
N GLU A 96 -9.34 -14.92 16.82
CA GLU A 96 -10.73 -15.00 16.37
C GLU A 96 -11.28 -13.67 15.85
N LEU A 97 -10.57 -12.56 16.06
CA LEU A 97 -10.90 -11.22 15.55
C LEU A 97 -9.95 -10.79 14.42
N GLU A 98 -9.36 -11.75 13.70
CA GLU A 98 -8.48 -11.46 12.56
C GLU A 98 -9.24 -10.73 11.44
N GLU A 99 -8.74 -9.54 11.06
CA GLU A 99 -9.12 -8.84 9.84
C GLU A 99 -8.04 -8.99 8.78
N VAL A 100 -8.39 -9.62 7.65
CA VAL A 100 -7.50 -9.78 6.49
C VAL A 100 -7.91 -8.79 5.42
N THR A 101 -6.98 -7.90 5.06
CA THR A 101 -7.14 -6.93 3.97
C THR A 101 -6.27 -7.32 2.78
N SER A 102 -6.84 -7.23 1.58
CA SER A 102 -6.17 -7.47 0.30
C SER A 102 -6.66 -6.49 -0.75
N PHE A 103 -5.88 -6.31 -1.82
CA PHE A 103 -6.26 -5.40 -2.90
C PHE A 103 -5.92 -5.95 -4.28
N LYS A 104 -6.53 -5.30 -5.28
CA LYS A 104 -6.19 -5.46 -6.69
C LYS A 104 -6.15 -4.09 -7.36
N ILE A 105 -5.28 -3.91 -8.33
CA ILE A 105 -5.27 -2.74 -9.22
C ILE A 105 -5.50 -3.22 -10.65
N ASP A 106 -6.53 -2.71 -11.32
CA ASP A 106 -6.80 -3.06 -12.71
C ASP A 106 -5.99 -2.20 -13.71
N LYS A 107 -6.10 -2.51 -15.01
CA LYS A 107 -5.41 -1.77 -16.09
C LYS A 107 -5.84 -0.31 -16.22
N ASN A 108 -6.98 0.05 -15.63
CA ASN A 108 -7.52 1.40 -15.60
C ASN A 108 -7.16 2.12 -14.29
N PHE A 109 -6.28 1.55 -13.47
CA PHE A 109 -5.88 2.06 -12.16
C PHE A 109 -7.06 2.21 -11.18
N SER A 110 -8.11 1.41 -11.35
CA SER A 110 -9.11 1.24 -10.30
C SER A 110 -8.56 0.28 -9.24
N VAL A 111 -8.63 0.70 -7.98
CA VAL A 111 -8.17 -0.09 -6.84
C VAL A 111 -9.38 -0.69 -6.14
N LYS A 112 -9.39 -2.00 -5.95
CA LYS A 112 -10.40 -2.70 -5.16
C LYS A 112 -9.74 -3.22 -3.90
N VAL A 113 -10.19 -2.75 -2.74
CA VAL A 113 -9.75 -3.23 -1.43
C VAL A 113 -10.84 -4.11 -0.85
N LYS A 114 -10.46 -5.30 -0.39
CA LYS A 114 -11.34 -6.26 0.27
C LYS A 114 -10.82 -6.52 1.68
N THR A 115 -11.69 -6.34 2.67
CA THR A 115 -11.42 -6.67 4.07
C THR A 115 -12.41 -7.74 4.51
N THR A 116 -11.90 -8.81 5.09
CA THR A 116 -12.68 -9.91 5.65
C THR A 116 -12.35 -10.03 7.13
N SER A 117 -13.37 -10.08 7.97
CA SER A 117 -13.25 -10.27 9.41
C SER A 117 -14.10 -11.48 9.80
N LEU A 118 -13.64 -12.31 10.73
CA LEU A 118 -14.39 -13.49 11.15
C LEU A 118 -15.80 -13.09 11.65
N GLY A 119 -16.84 -13.78 11.20
CA GLY A 119 -18.22 -13.51 11.61
C GLY A 119 -18.87 -12.25 11.01
N SER A 120 -18.16 -11.48 10.18
CA SER A 120 -18.69 -10.27 9.53
C SER A 120 -18.80 -10.41 8.01
N PRO A 121 -19.78 -9.74 7.36
CA PRO A 121 -19.81 -9.63 5.91
C PRO A 121 -18.54 -8.99 5.36
N GLN A 122 -18.05 -9.50 4.24
CA GLN A 122 -16.90 -8.94 3.54
C GLN A 122 -17.15 -7.47 3.16
N LYS A 123 -16.23 -6.59 3.53
CA LYS A 123 -16.26 -5.17 3.15
C LYS A 123 -15.46 -4.99 1.86
N VAL A 124 -16.09 -4.47 0.82
CA VAL A 124 -15.44 -4.14 -0.46
C VAL A 124 -15.49 -2.64 -0.68
N ARG A 125 -14.33 -2.02 -0.92
CA ARG A 125 -14.21 -0.61 -1.25
C ARG A 125 -13.51 -0.45 -2.59
N ASN A 126 -14.08 0.38 -3.46
CA ASN A 126 -13.51 0.67 -4.77
C ASN A 126 -13.02 2.11 -4.81
N TYR A 127 -11.87 2.31 -5.44
CA TYR A 127 -11.22 3.59 -5.59
C TYR A 127 -10.75 3.77 -7.03
N ILE A 128 -10.44 5.00 -7.42
CA ILE A 128 -9.75 5.33 -8.67
C ILE A 128 -8.57 6.25 -8.37
N ILE A 129 -7.45 5.99 -9.04
CA ILE A 129 -6.27 6.85 -9.01
C ILE A 129 -6.40 7.82 -10.18
N ARG A 130 -6.45 9.12 -9.89
CA ARG A 130 -6.58 10.19 -10.90
C ARG A 130 -5.22 10.59 -11.47
N ASP A 131 -5.25 11.36 -12.56
CA ASP A 131 -4.03 11.92 -13.21
C ASP A 131 -3.25 12.91 -12.34
N ASP A 132 -3.90 13.51 -11.33
CA ASP A 132 -3.24 14.35 -10.33
C ASP A 132 -2.59 13.54 -9.21
N GLY A 133 -2.76 12.21 -9.21
CA GLY A 133 -2.28 11.30 -8.19
C GLY A 133 -3.27 11.05 -7.05
N LYS A 134 -4.40 11.75 -6.96
CA LYS A 134 -5.34 11.54 -5.87
C LYS A 134 -6.01 10.17 -5.94
N ILE A 135 -6.13 9.51 -4.80
CA ILE A 135 -6.92 8.30 -4.63
C ILE A 135 -8.31 8.71 -4.10
N ILE A 136 -9.36 8.52 -4.89
CA ILE A 136 -10.74 8.85 -4.50
C ILE A 136 -11.59 7.60 -4.44
N LYS A 137 -12.44 7.50 -3.41
CA LYS A 137 -13.42 6.43 -3.29
C LYS A 137 -14.51 6.60 -4.36
N LYS A 138 -14.91 5.50 -5.00
CA LYS A 138 -16.08 5.44 -5.89
C LYS A 138 -17.36 5.22 -5.09
#